data_AF-A0A7Y2PJE0-F1
#
_entry.id   AF-A0A7Y2PJE0-F1
#
_cell.length_a   1.000
_cell.length_b   1.000
_cell.length_c   1.000
_cell.angle_alpha   90.00
_cell.angle_beta   90.00
_cell.angle_gamma   90.00
#
_symmetry.space_group_name_H-M   'P 1'
#
loop_
_entity.id
_entity.type
_entity.pdbx_description
1 polymer ?
#
loop_
_entity_poly.entity_id
_entity_poly.type
_entity_poly.pdbx_seq_one_letter_code
_entity_poly.pdbx_strand_id
1 'polypeptide(L)'
;WLGWTAQQVQALGPDYEPHRKPLATRDGTYQQSLVLLGVTASTEPDQIKRAYRSLLSRHHPDKVAGSGASPAQVREATEKTRELHHAYAMIREQRGFR
;
A
#
# COMPACT_ATOMS: atom_id res chain seq x y z
N TRP A 1 14.72 22.19 -33.81
CA TRP A 1 15.34 21.74 -32.55
C TRP A 1 14.23 21.52 -31.54
N LEU A 2 13.75 20.33 -31.18
CA LEU A 2 13.99 18.95 -31.59
C LEU A 2 12.60 18.27 -31.65
N GLY A 3 12.31 17.54 -32.72
CA GLY A 3 11.10 16.74 -32.86
C GLY A 3 11.22 15.41 -32.13
N TRP A 4 10.21 15.06 -31.35
CA TRP A 4 10.05 13.75 -30.72
C TRP A 4 8.72 13.20 -31.20
N THR A 5 8.75 12.10 -31.96
CA THR A 5 7.57 11.43 -32.53
C THR A 5 7.03 10.40 -31.54
N ALA A 6 5.71 10.14 -31.61
CA ALA A 6 4.96 9.32 -30.64
C ALA A 6 5.45 7.86 -30.48
N GLN A 7 6.37 7.39 -31.31
CA GLN A 7 6.98 6.06 -31.22
C GLN A 7 8.15 5.97 -30.22
N GLN A 8 8.68 7.09 -29.71
CA GLN A 8 9.91 7.07 -28.89
C GLN A 8 9.68 7.12 -27.37
N VAL A 9 8.43 7.26 -26.91
CA VAL A 9 8.07 7.20 -25.48
C VAL A 9 7.94 5.75 -24.97
N GLN A 10 7.99 4.74 -25.85
CA GLN A 10 7.87 3.33 -25.47
C GLN A 10 9.16 2.69 -24.90
N ALA A 11 10.25 3.45 -24.70
CA ALA A 11 11.54 2.92 -24.24
C ALA A 11 11.89 3.28 -22.77
N LEU A 12 10.95 3.83 -22.00
CA LEU A 12 11.05 3.91 -20.54
C LEU A 12 10.12 2.83 -19.97
N GLY A 13 10.70 1.86 -19.26
CA GLY A 13 10.11 0.55 -18.98
C GLY A 13 8.69 0.55 -18.38
N PRO A 14 7.94 -0.55 -18.57
CA PRO A 14 6.50 -0.65 -18.26
C PRO A 14 6.18 -0.92 -16.77
N ASP A 15 7.02 -0.51 -15.82
CA ASP A 15 6.82 -0.87 -14.40
C ASP A 15 6.01 0.15 -13.58
N TYR A 16 5.38 1.12 -14.25
CA TYR A 16 4.35 1.93 -13.63
C TYR A 16 3.08 1.91 -14.47
N GLU A 17 2.42 0.75 -14.50
CA GLU A 17 0.96 0.75 -14.63
C GLU A 17 0.39 1.33 -13.32
N PRO A 18 -0.22 2.53 -13.32
CA PRO A 18 -1.14 2.87 -12.27
C PRO A 18 -2.28 1.86 -12.39
N HIS A 19 -2.20 0.78 -11.62
CA HIS A 19 -3.24 -0.24 -11.54
C HIS A 19 -4.54 0.52 -11.41
N ARG A 20 -5.38 0.43 -12.45
CA ARG A 20 -6.66 1.13 -12.54
C ARG A 20 -7.40 0.89 -11.23
N LYS A 21 -7.40 1.89 -10.35
CA LYS A 21 -8.16 1.84 -9.10
C LYS A 21 -9.60 1.57 -9.52
N PRO A 22 -10.19 0.42 -9.17
CA PRO A 22 -11.61 0.20 -9.41
C PRO A 22 -12.36 1.35 -8.74
N LEU A 23 -13.37 1.87 -9.45
CA LEU A 23 -14.23 2.96 -9.01
C LEU A 23 -14.58 2.77 -7.51
N ALA A 24 -14.36 3.83 -6.72
CA ALA A 24 -14.38 3.86 -5.25
C ALA A 24 -15.77 3.53 -4.65
N THR A 25 -16.20 2.30 -4.83
CA THR A 25 -17.26 1.68 -4.05
C THR A 25 -16.67 1.20 -2.73
N ARG A 26 -17.50 1.15 -1.69
CA ARG A 26 -17.09 0.63 -0.37
C ARG A 26 -16.47 -0.76 -0.50
N ASP A 27 -17.03 -1.61 -1.38
CA ASP A 27 -16.54 -2.95 -1.66
C ASP A 27 -15.15 -2.96 -2.34
N GLY A 28 -14.94 -2.10 -3.35
CA GLY A 28 -13.63 -1.97 -4.01
C GLY A 28 -12.55 -1.48 -3.04
N THR A 29 -12.91 -0.56 -2.15
CA THR A 29 -11.99 -0.01 -1.14
C THR A 29 -11.64 -1.08 -0.08
N TYR A 30 -12.59 -1.93 0.31
CA TYR A 30 -12.34 -3.06 1.21
C TYR A 30 -11.44 -4.12 0.58
N GLN A 31 -11.71 -4.53 -0.66
CA GLN A 31 -10.86 -5.48 -1.39
C GLN A 31 -9.42 -4.97 -1.50
N GLN A 32 -9.25 -3.68 -1.81
CA GLN A 32 -7.93 -3.06 -1.84
C GLN A 32 -7.24 -3.07 -0.47
N SER A 33 -8.00 -2.92 0.61
CA SER A 33 -7.47 -3.00 1.98
C SER A 33 -6.98 -4.40 2.33
N LEU A 34 -7.72 -5.44 1.92
CA LEU A 34 -7.33 -6.84 2.10
C LEU A 34 -6.01 -7.14 1.38
N VAL A 35 -5.90 -6.70 0.11
CA VAL A 35 -4.68 -6.84 -0.69
C VAL A 35 -3.52 -6.10 -0.05
N LEU A 36 -3.74 -4.88 0.47
CA LEU A 36 -2.69 -4.07 1.09
C LEU A 36 -2.12 -4.71 2.38
N LEU A 37 -2.95 -5.42 3.15
CA LEU A 37 -2.50 -6.22 4.29
C LEU A 37 -2.01 -7.63 3.91
N GLY A 38 -2.13 -8.04 2.64
CA GLY A 38 -1.77 -9.39 2.19
C GLY A 38 -2.67 -10.48 2.78
N VAL A 39 -3.93 -10.16 3.06
CA VAL A 39 -4.91 -11.07 3.66
C VAL A 39 -6.12 -11.25 2.74
N THR A 40 -6.93 -12.26 3.02
CA THR A 40 -8.13 -12.58 2.24
C THR A 40 -9.41 -12.35 3.03
N ALA A 41 -10.56 -12.39 2.35
CA ALA A 41 -11.88 -12.35 2.98
C ALA A 41 -12.14 -13.52 3.95
N SER A 42 -11.36 -14.61 3.90
CA SER A 42 -11.45 -15.75 4.82
C SER A 42 -10.39 -15.75 5.94
N THR A 43 -9.48 -14.77 5.96
CA THR A 43 -8.42 -14.72 6.97
C THR A 43 -8.98 -14.40 8.36
N GLU A 44 -8.54 -15.15 9.36
CA GLU A 44 -8.92 -14.99 10.77
C GLU A 44 -8.49 -13.62 11.34
N PRO A 45 -9.28 -13.00 12.26
CA PRO A 45 -8.96 -11.70 12.85
C PRO A 45 -7.56 -11.62 13.47
N ASP A 46 -7.11 -12.68 14.14
CA ASP A 46 -5.78 -12.73 14.75
C ASP A 46 -4.65 -12.71 13.72
N GLN A 47 -4.86 -13.36 12.57
CA GLN A 47 -3.91 -13.34 11.47
C GLN A 47 -3.88 -11.95 10.80
N ILE A 48 -5.04 -11.29 10.66
CA ILE A 48 -5.12 -9.90 10.17
C ILE A 48 -4.32 -8.96 11.09
N LYS A 49 -4.53 -9.06 12.41
CA LYS A 49 -3.77 -8.29 13.41
C LYS A 49 -2.27 -8.57 13.33
N ARG A 50 -1.86 -9.83 13.15
CA ARG A 50 -0.44 -10.22 13.01
C ARG A 50 0.18 -9.63 11.74
N ALA A 51 -0.49 -9.77 10.60
CA ALA A 51 -0.04 -9.24 9.31
C ALA A 51 0.15 -7.72 9.38
N TYR A 52 -0.84 -7.02 9.93
CA TYR A 52 -0.77 -5.57 10.17
C TYR A 52 0.44 -5.16 11.02
N ARG A 53 0.66 -5.79 12.18
CA ARG A 53 1.81 -5.49 13.03
C ARG A 53 3.16 -5.76 12.33
N SER A 54 3.23 -6.85 11.56
CA SER A 54 4.44 -7.20 10.80
C SER A 54 4.74 -6.15 9.72
N LEU A 55 3.73 -5.70 8.99
CA LEU A 55 3.87 -4.69 7.95
C LEU A 55 4.24 -3.33 8.55
N LEU A 56 3.61 -2.93 9.65
CA LEU A 56 3.98 -1.71 10.38
C LEU A 56 5.44 -1.74 10.83
N SER A 57 5.91 -2.84 11.41
CA SER A 57 7.29 -2.96 11.86
C SER A 57 8.29 -2.84 10.70
N ARG A 58 7.92 -3.34 9.52
CA ARG A 58 8.76 -3.27 8.31
C ARG A 58 8.84 -1.85 7.73
N HIS A 59 7.72 -1.12 7.75
CA HIS A 59 7.63 0.22 7.18
C HIS A 59 7.69 1.33 8.24
N HIS A 60 8.11 1.03 9.47
CA HIS A 60 8.11 2.01 10.54
C HIS A 60 9.11 3.14 10.22
N PRO A 61 8.68 4.41 10.15
CA PRO A 61 9.53 5.50 9.68
C PRO A 61 10.76 5.71 10.59
N ASP A 62 10.61 5.52 11.90
CA ASP A 62 11.72 5.59 12.86
C ASP A 62 12.79 4.52 12.61
N LYS A 63 12.36 3.29 12.31
CA LYS A 63 13.29 2.17 12.03
C LYS A 63 14.01 2.39 10.71
N VAL A 64 13.29 2.90 9.70
CA VAL A 64 13.85 3.25 8.40
C VAL A 64 14.86 4.40 8.56
N ALA A 65 14.51 5.46 9.28
CA ALA A 65 15.40 6.58 9.55
C ALA A 65 16.66 6.14 10.33
N GLY A 66 16.50 5.33 11.38
CA GLY A 66 17.59 4.79 12.20
C GLY A 66 18.54 3.84 11.46
N SER A 67 18.13 3.31 10.30
CA SER A 67 18.97 2.48 9.42
C SER A 67 19.83 3.28 8.44
N GLY A 68 19.81 4.62 8.51
CA GLY A 68 20.55 5.49 7.59
C GLY A 68 19.83 5.72 6.25
N ALA A 69 18.51 5.52 6.21
CA ALA A 69 17.73 5.73 5.00
C ALA A 69 17.65 7.22 4.62
N SER A 70 17.51 7.48 3.33
CA SER A 70 17.32 8.84 2.80
C SER A 70 15.98 9.45 3.24
N PRO A 71 15.84 10.79 3.25
CA PRO A 71 14.57 11.45 3.54
C PRO A 71 13.41 10.99 2.64
N ALA A 72 13.70 10.61 1.38
CA ALA A 72 12.70 10.09 0.47
C ALA A 72 12.14 8.74 0.92
N GLN A 73 13.00 7.82 1.37
CA GLN A 73 12.60 6.51 1.89
C GLN A 73 11.82 6.62 3.20
N VAL A 74 12.17 7.57 4.07
CA VAL A 74 11.42 7.82 5.31
C VAL A 74 10.02 8.36 4.99
N ARG A 75 9.88 9.24 3.99
CA ARG A 75 8.57 9.71 3.51
C ARG A 75 7.74 8.57 2.94
N GLU A 76 8.33 7.71 2.12
CA GLU A 76 7.64 6.54 1.58
C GLU A 76 7.16 5.60 2.68
N ALA A 77 8.01 5.32 3.67
CA ALA A 77 7.68 4.51 4.85
C ALA A 77 6.50 5.12 5.65
N THR A 78 6.46 6.45 5.74
CA THR A 78 5.37 7.20 6.39
C THR A 78 4.05 7.04 5.64
N GLU A 79 4.06 7.22 4.31
CA GLU A 79 2.87 7.04 3.49
C GLU A 79 2.37 5.59 3.55
N LYS A 80 3.29 4.60 3.48
CA LYS A 80 2.92 3.18 3.63
C LYS A 80 2.30 2.88 4.99
N THR A 81 2.86 3.43 6.06
CA THR A 81 2.29 3.30 7.40
C THR A 81 0.88 3.88 7.47
N ARG A 82 0.64 5.04 6.84
CA ARG A 82 -0.69 5.67 6.76
C ARG A 82 -1.69 4.84 5.97
N GLU A 83 -1.27 4.27 4.84
CA GLU A 83 -2.08 3.33 4.04
C GLU A 83 -2.45 2.08 4.85
N LEU A 84 -1.49 1.50 5.59
CA LEU A 84 -1.70 0.33 6.45
C LEU A 84 -2.72 0.61 7.56
N HIS A 85 -2.64 1.79 8.19
CA HIS A 85 -3.63 2.20 9.19
C HIS A 85 -5.04 2.29 8.60
N HIS A 86 -5.17 2.92 7.43
CA HIS A 86 -6.46 3.06 6.75
C HIS A 86 -7.04 1.69 6.37
N ALA A 87 -6.24 0.82 5.76
CA ALA A 87 -6.67 -0.52 5.38
C ALA A 87 -7.11 -1.36 6.58
N TYR A 88 -6.33 -1.34 7.67
CA TYR A 88 -6.69 -2.07 8.90
C TYR A 88 -7.98 -1.53 9.52
N ALA A 89 -8.16 -0.22 9.58
CA ALA A 89 -9.37 0.40 10.11
C ALA A 89 -10.61 -0.03 9.33
N MET A 90 -10.54 -0.02 8.00
CA MET A 90 -11.66 -0.44 7.15
C MET A 90 -12.00 -1.93 7.30
N ILE A 91 -10.98 -2.80 7.33
CA ILE A 91 -11.21 -4.24 7.52
C ILE A 91 -11.83 -4.50 8.90
N ARG A 92 -11.37 -3.77 9.92
CA ARG A 92 -11.91 -3.87 11.27
C ARG A 92 -13.36 -3.41 11.32
N GLU A 93 -13.70 -2.29 10.66
CA GLU A 93 -15.07 -1.78 10.56
C GLU A 93 -15.99 -2.81 9.89
N GLN A 94 -15.58 -3.38 8.77
CA GLN A 94 -16.42 -4.32 8.04
C GLN A 94 -16.59 -5.67 8.77
N ARG A 95 -15.54 -6.16 9.44
CA ARG A 95 -15.60 -7.47 10.12
C ARG A 95 -16.03 -7.41 11.58
N GLY A 96 -16.11 -6.23 12.17
CA GLY A 96 -16.67 -6.03 13.51
C GLY A 96 -15.85 -6.61 14.67
N PHE A 97 -14.55 -6.88 14.49
CA PHE A 97 -13.69 -7.37 15.58
C PHE A 97 -12.97 -6.22 16.31
N ARG A 98 -12.77 -6.33 17.63
CA ARG A 98 -12.09 -5.31 18.46
C ARG A 98 -10.64 -5.66 18.74
#